data_AF-A0A4Q5X8N7-F1
#
_entry.id   AF-A0A4Q5X8N7-F1
#
_cell.length_a   1.000
_cell.length_b   1.000
_cell.length_c   1.000
_cell.angle_alpha   90.00
_cell.angle_beta   90.00
_cell.angle_gamma   90.00
#
_symmetry.space_group_name_H-M   'P 1'
#
loop_
_entity.id
_entity.type
_entity.pdbx_description
1 polymer ?
#
loop_
_entity_poly.entity_id
_entity_poly.type
_entity_poly.pdbx_seq_one_letter_code
_entity_poly.pdbx_strand_id
1 'polypeptide(L)'
;MKRRVLSRILSSSLAIGALLPSAAHATQPLEAFLERSKTNAFDTREATATVRQRNSEADVALGRLTPVFSARGVYTRNQYEAAVQLPGSTERLVITPYNQLDAFLQLDVPIIDLASYHRYKASRALAESSSAQKDATTIDVSRSVARAYYQFLGAASLVDSARESIKAAEANLKNVDDRRAAGAATDLDHERAAASLSRAEQDLADAELSAALAARSLETLSGLSPEAAQPFPEDDLHPEGSLNGWLSLAGSTPAQRAQQKLAESAEQNRKAANRALWPTLSGNAQERFTNATGFTGRNSAYTLQLILAWRLDYGTYAGTGAQEAALEVQRVRVERSKRASEDAAFEAFRRVEAGVAKSRAARAQATAATRASSLSEDRYKAGVATQLDVTQAQRDAFLASAAKIQADADLAFARASLRLAAGIPVSDKRPR
;
A
#
# COMPACT_ATOMS: atom_id res chain seq x y z
N MET A 1 24.49 -61.93 31.69
CA MET A 1 25.89 -61.94 31.24
C MET A 1 26.19 -60.56 30.65
N LYS A 2 26.98 -59.74 31.36
CA LYS A 2 28.34 -59.25 30.99
C LYS A 2 28.32 -58.25 29.80
N ARG A 3 28.87 -57.03 29.83
CA ARG A 3 29.79 -56.34 30.75
C ARG A 3 29.82 -54.84 30.41
N ARG A 4 30.06 -54.00 31.43
CA ARG A 4 30.50 -52.58 31.39
C ARG A 4 31.90 -52.45 30.78
N VAL A 5 32.23 -51.27 30.19
CA VAL A 5 33.46 -50.43 30.36
C VAL A 5 33.12 -49.03 29.74
N LEU A 6 33.07 -47.84 30.38
CA LEU A 6 34.00 -46.98 31.15
C LEU A 6 35.11 -46.24 30.32
N SER A 7 34.93 -44.93 30.07
CA SER A 7 35.95 -43.84 30.21
C SER A 7 35.37 -42.50 29.68
N ARG A 8 34.96 -41.53 30.51
CA ARG A 8 35.77 -40.37 30.98
C ARG A 8 36.76 -39.82 29.95
N ILE A 9 36.57 -38.56 29.51
CA ILE A 9 37.62 -37.55 29.26
C ILE A 9 36.99 -36.14 29.19
N LEU A 10 37.58 -35.26 30.00
CA LEU A 10 37.68 -33.79 29.98
C LEU A 10 36.43 -32.90 29.93
N SER A 11 36.07 -32.44 31.11
CA SER A 11 35.64 -31.08 31.43
C SER A 11 36.65 -30.02 30.96
N SER A 12 36.22 -29.16 30.03
CA SER A 12 36.87 -27.89 29.69
C SER A 12 35.88 -26.77 29.94
N SER A 13 36.02 -26.15 31.11
CA SER A 13 35.27 -24.96 31.53
C SER A 13 35.73 -23.76 30.70
N LEU A 14 35.02 -23.44 29.62
CA LEU A 14 35.19 -22.17 28.92
C LEU A 14 34.22 -21.16 29.56
N ALA A 15 34.74 -20.38 30.49
CA ALA A 15 34.06 -19.19 31.01
C ALA A 15 33.99 -18.15 29.88
N ILE A 16 32.94 -18.23 29.07
CA ILE A 16 32.55 -17.15 28.17
C ILE A 16 31.95 -16.08 29.07
N GLY A 17 32.75 -15.06 29.38
CA GLY A 17 32.26 -13.81 29.93
C GLY A 17 31.18 -13.28 29.00
N ALA A 18 29.92 -13.36 29.44
CA ALA A 18 28.82 -12.68 28.82
C ALA A 18 29.07 -11.17 28.97
N LEU A 19 29.77 -10.60 27.99
CA LEU A 19 29.62 -9.20 27.63
C LEU A 19 28.14 -9.02 27.32
N LEU A 20 27.38 -8.56 28.31
CA LEU A 20 26.07 -7.97 28.08
C LEU A 20 26.31 -6.87 27.04
N PRO A 21 25.77 -6.97 25.82
CA PRO A 21 25.79 -5.82 24.94
C PRO A 21 24.96 -4.76 25.66
N SER A 22 25.61 -3.68 26.11
CA SER A 22 24.90 -2.43 26.36
C SER A 22 24.01 -2.22 25.15
N ALA A 23 22.70 -2.16 25.37
CA ALA A 23 21.74 -1.95 24.31
C ALA A 23 22.06 -0.62 23.64
N ALA A 24 22.86 -0.66 22.58
CA ALA A 24 22.96 0.41 21.63
C ALA A 24 21.57 0.48 21.00
N HIS A 25 20.72 1.36 21.53
CA HIS A 25 19.42 1.69 20.98
C HIS A 25 19.63 2.40 19.63
N ALA A 26 20.09 1.65 18.63
CA ALA A 26 20.05 2.11 17.25
C ALA A 26 18.58 2.23 16.88
N THR A 27 18.14 3.44 16.52
CA THR A 27 16.79 3.66 15.99
C THR A 27 16.49 2.65 14.93
N GLN A 28 15.26 2.12 14.94
CA GLN A 28 14.75 1.38 13.81
C GLN A 28 14.77 2.32 12.59
N PRO A 29 15.58 2.03 11.56
CA PRO A 29 15.72 2.94 10.43
C PRO A 29 14.41 2.99 9.63
N LEU A 30 14.16 4.09 8.92
CA LEU A 30 12.96 4.26 8.08
C LEU A 30 12.75 3.04 7.15
N GLU A 31 13.85 2.49 6.63
CA GLU A 31 13.88 1.31 5.77
C GLU A 31 13.21 0.09 6.42
N ALA A 32 13.36 -0.11 7.73
CA ALA A 32 12.72 -1.22 8.44
C ALA A 32 11.18 -1.10 8.41
N PHE A 33 10.66 0.12 8.63
CA PHE A 33 9.23 0.39 8.55
C PHE A 33 8.70 0.26 7.12
N LEU A 34 9.46 0.74 6.13
CA LEU A 34 9.11 0.62 4.70
C LEU A 34 9.09 -0.84 4.22
N GLU A 35 10.06 -1.66 4.60
CA GLU A 35 10.05 -3.08 4.24
C GLU A 35 8.91 -3.84 4.92
N ARG A 36 8.63 -3.53 6.19
CA ARG A 36 7.50 -4.15 6.90
C ARG A 36 6.16 -3.77 6.27
N SER A 37 5.98 -2.51 5.89
CA SER A 37 4.71 -2.02 5.33
C SER A 37 4.35 -2.70 4.01
N LYS A 38 5.33 -3.10 3.18
CA LYS A 38 5.09 -3.83 1.92
C LYS A 38 4.32 -5.14 2.09
N THR A 39 4.37 -5.75 3.28
CA THR A 39 3.69 -7.02 3.56
C THR A 39 2.53 -6.88 4.54
N ASN A 40 2.62 -5.94 5.48
CA ASN A 40 1.63 -5.80 6.55
C ASN A 40 0.57 -4.74 6.29
N ALA A 41 0.88 -3.68 5.53
CA ALA A 41 -0.08 -2.59 5.30
C ALA A 41 -1.36 -3.10 4.63
N PHE A 42 -2.51 -2.64 5.12
CA PHE A 42 -3.82 -3.08 4.64
C PHE A 42 -3.98 -2.84 3.13
N ASP A 43 -3.64 -1.64 2.65
CA ASP A 43 -3.75 -1.27 1.23
C ASP A 43 -2.90 -2.16 0.32
N THR A 44 -1.67 -2.52 0.75
CA THR A 44 -0.80 -3.41 -0.04
C THR A 44 -1.31 -4.84 -0.07
N ARG A 45 -1.90 -5.32 1.04
CA ARG A 45 -2.53 -6.64 1.13
C ARG A 45 -3.80 -6.72 0.28
N GLU A 46 -4.64 -5.67 0.32
CA GLU A 46 -5.81 -5.53 -0.52
C GLU A 46 -5.42 -5.51 -2.00
N ALA A 47 -4.46 -4.68 -2.40
CA ALA A 47 -3.96 -4.63 -3.77
C ALA A 47 -3.41 -5.99 -4.23
N THR A 48 -2.72 -6.72 -3.34
CA THR A 48 -2.24 -8.08 -3.65
C THR A 48 -3.37 -9.08 -3.82
N ALA A 49 -4.44 -8.99 -3.02
CA ALA A 49 -5.64 -9.82 -3.19
C ALA A 49 -6.36 -9.50 -4.52
N THR A 50 -6.48 -8.21 -4.87
CA THR A 50 -7.04 -7.75 -6.14
C THR A 50 -6.26 -8.28 -7.35
N VAL A 51 -4.92 -8.31 -7.30
CA VAL A 51 -4.10 -8.94 -8.35
C VAL A 51 -4.44 -10.42 -8.51
N ARG A 52 -4.54 -11.17 -7.41
CA ARG A 52 -4.92 -12.59 -7.45
C ARG A 52 -6.33 -12.80 -8.02
N GLN A 53 -7.27 -11.94 -7.66
CA GLN A 53 -8.62 -11.95 -8.21
C GLN A 53 -8.59 -11.74 -9.73
N ARG A 54 -7.91 -10.70 -10.23
CA ARG A 54 -7.84 -10.41 -11.67
C ARG A 54 -7.13 -11.48 -12.48
N ASN A 55 -6.09 -12.10 -11.93
CA ASN A 55 -5.46 -13.27 -12.55
C ASN A 55 -6.46 -14.43 -12.69
N SER A 56 -7.23 -14.72 -11.62
CA SER A 56 -8.25 -15.77 -11.65
C SER A 56 -9.37 -15.45 -12.66
N GLU A 57 -9.79 -14.19 -12.77
CA GLU A 57 -10.76 -13.75 -13.79
C GLU A 57 -10.21 -13.93 -15.22
N ALA A 58 -8.91 -13.69 -15.43
CA ALA A 58 -8.25 -13.97 -16.70
C ALA A 58 -8.21 -15.47 -17.02
N ASP A 59 -8.00 -16.33 -16.02
CA ASP A 59 -8.06 -17.79 -16.17
C ASP A 59 -9.48 -18.27 -16.50
N VAL A 60 -10.51 -17.67 -15.89
CA VAL A 60 -11.93 -17.92 -16.25
C VAL A 60 -12.20 -17.52 -17.71
N ALA A 61 -11.62 -16.41 -18.18
CA ALA A 61 -11.73 -16.01 -19.58
C ALA A 61 -10.99 -16.98 -20.52
N LEU A 62 -9.85 -17.52 -20.10
CA LEU A 62 -9.12 -18.57 -20.83
C LEU A 62 -9.92 -19.87 -20.89
N GLY A 63 -10.62 -20.24 -19.82
CA GLY A 63 -11.45 -21.45 -19.77
C GLY A 63 -12.55 -21.50 -20.84
N ARG A 64 -12.99 -20.34 -21.36
CA ARG A 64 -13.93 -20.26 -22.49
C ARG A 64 -13.31 -20.63 -23.84
N LEU A 65 -11.99 -20.70 -23.91
CA LEU A 65 -11.21 -21.06 -25.11
C LEU A 65 -10.67 -22.49 -25.03
N THR A 66 -10.94 -23.20 -23.95
CA THR A 66 -10.50 -24.59 -23.74
C THR A 66 -11.66 -25.55 -23.92
N PRO A 67 -11.39 -26.83 -24.25
CA PRO A 67 -12.41 -27.86 -24.22
C PRO A 67 -13.09 -27.97 -22.86
N VAL A 68 -14.40 -28.14 -22.87
CA VAL A 68 -15.20 -28.39 -21.67
C VAL A 68 -15.70 -29.82 -21.72
N PHE A 69 -15.38 -30.59 -20.68
CA PHE A 69 -15.92 -31.91 -20.46
C PHE A 69 -17.02 -31.85 -19.40
N SER A 70 -18.17 -32.46 -19.68
CA SER A 70 -19.26 -32.58 -18.73
C SER A 70 -19.83 -34.00 -18.72
N ALA A 71 -20.25 -34.44 -17.54
CA ALA A 71 -20.94 -35.71 -17.33
C ALA A 71 -22.27 -35.44 -16.63
N ARG A 72 -23.36 -36.00 -17.15
CA ARG A 72 -24.70 -35.78 -16.61
C ARG A 72 -25.45 -37.11 -16.52
N GLY A 73 -25.90 -37.47 -15.33
CA GLY A 73 -26.87 -38.56 -15.12
C GLY A 73 -28.28 -38.00 -15.00
N VAL A 74 -29.26 -38.63 -15.63
CA VAL A 74 -30.67 -38.27 -15.55
C VAL A 74 -31.48 -39.54 -15.26
N TYR A 75 -32.24 -39.52 -14.17
CA TYR A 75 -33.24 -40.53 -13.88
C TYR A 75 -34.63 -39.95 -14.15
N THR A 76 -35.38 -40.63 -15.00
CA THR A 76 -36.74 -40.26 -15.40
C THR A 76 -37.67 -41.40 -15.04
N ARG A 77 -38.67 -41.12 -14.18
CA ARG A 77 -39.76 -42.06 -13.93
C ARG A 77 -40.93 -41.75 -14.85
N ASN A 78 -41.10 -42.55 -15.89
CA ASN A 78 -42.22 -42.44 -16.81
C ASN A 78 -43.49 -42.99 -16.15
N GLN A 79 -44.63 -42.31 -16.34
CA GLN A 79 -45.92 -42.74 -15.78
C GLN A 79 -46.39 -44.08 -16.38
N TYR A 80 -46.03 -44.34 -17.64
CA TYR A 80 -46.38 -45.55 -18.38
C TYR A 80 -45.16 -46.09 -19.12
N GLU A 81 -45.06 -47.42 -19.21
CA GLU A 81 -44.13 -48.08 -20.11
C GLU A 81 -44.72 -48.19 -21.52
N ALA A 82 -43.98 -47.73 -22.52
CA ALA A 82 -44.33 -47.93 -23.92
C ALA A 82 -43.56 -49.14 -24.47
N ALA A 83 -44.27 -50.17 -24.91
CA ALA A 83 -43.68 -51.37 -25.49
C ALA A 83 -44.47 -51.81 -26.73
N VAL A 84 -43.79 -52.38 -27.72
CA VAL A 84 -44.39 -52.89 -28.96
C VAL A 84 -44.04 -54.38 -29.11
N GLN A 85 -45.04 -55.18 -29.49
CA GLN A 85 -44.87 -56.57 -29.86
C GLN A 85 -44.67 -56.65 -31.39
N LEU A 86 -43.53 -57.16 -31.84
CA LEU A 86 -43.23 -57.28 -33.28
C LEU A 86 -44.04 -58.44 -33.91
N PRO A 87 -44.68 -58.26 -35.09
CA PRO A 87 -45.42 -59.33 -35.76
C PRO A 87 -44.52 -60.55 -36.03
N GLY A 88 -44.91 -61.72 -35.54
CA GLY A 88 -44.14 -62.97 -35.70
C GLY A 88 -43.08 -63.24 -34.61
N SER A 89 -42.96 -62.39 -33.59
CA SER A 89 -42.08 -62.60 -32.43
C SER A 89 -42.86 -62.57 -31.10
N THR A 90 -42.53 -63.51 -30.20
CA THR A 90 -43.03 -63.52 -28.81
C THR A 90 -42.31 -62.54 -27.89
N GLU A 91 -41.26 -61.85 -28.37
CA GLU A 91 -40.52 -60.87 -27.56
C GLU A 91 -41.18 -59.49 -27.55
N ARG A 92 -41.39 -58.94 -26.35
CA ARG A 92 -41.91 -57.59 -26.11
C ARG A 92 -40.76 -56.59 -26.10
N LEU A 93 -40.71 -55.69 -27.09
CA LEU A 93 -39.71 -54.64 -27.15
C LEU A 93 -40.17 -53.41 -26.34
N VAL A 94 -39.52 -53.14 -25.21
CA VAL A 94 -39.77 -51.95 -24.42
C VAL A 94 -39.06 -50.76 -25.05
N ILE A 95 -39.82 -49.78 -25.52
CA ILE A 95 -39.33 -48.55 -26.17
C ILE A 95 -38.98 -47.52 -25.10
N THR A 96 -39.90 -47.32 -24.15
CA THR A 96 -39.76 -46.36 -23.06
C THR A 96 -40.09 -47.06 -21.74
N PRO A 97 -39.10 -47.38 -20.89
CA PRO A 97 -39.32 -48.07 -19.62
C PRO A 97 -39.92 -47.14 -18.56
N TYR A 98 -40.55 -47.70 -17.52
CA TYR A 98 -41.00 -46.93 -16.35
C TYR A 98 -39.87 -46.16 -15.66
N ASN A 99 -38.70 -46.79 -15.55
CA ASN A 99 -37.52 -46.21 -14.93
C ASN A 99 -36.46 -46.05 -16.02
N GLN A 100 -36.35 -44.85 -16.54
CA GLN A 100 -35.36 -44.51 -17.55
C GLN A 100 -34.14 -43.88 -16.89
N LEU A 101 -32.98 -44.43 -17.19
CA LEU A 101 -31.69 -43.92 -16.76
C LEU A 101 -30.90 -43.51 -18.00
N ASP A 102 -30.55 -42.24 -18.08
CA ASP A 102 -29.67 -41.70 -19.10
C ASP A 102 -28.37 -41.21 -18.46
N ALA A 103 -27.24 -41.50 -19.10
CA ALA A 103 -25.97 -40.86 -18.79
C ALA A 103 -25.42 -40.20 -20.05
N PHE A 104 -24.97 -38.95 -19.93
CA PHE A 104 -24.42 -38.15 -21.02
C PHE A 104 -22.97 -37.82 -20.67
N LEU A 105 -22.05 -38.14 -21.57
CA LEU A 105 -20.70 -37.61 -21.57
C LEU A 105 -20.61 -36.64 -22.74
N GLN A 106 -20.25 -35.39 -22.48
CA GLN A 106 -20.21 -34.35 -23.50
C GLN A 106 -18.87 -33.61 -23.45
N LEU A 107 -18.28 -33.42 -24.62
CA LEU A 107 -17.07 -32.64 -24.86
C LEU A 107 -17.39 -31.52 -25.85
N ASP A 108 -17.31 -30.29 -25.38
CA ASP A 108 -17.48 -29.08 -26.19
C ASP A 108 -16.12 -28.46 -26.44
N VAL A 109 -15.73 -28.32 -27.71
CA VAL A 109 -14.43 -27.80 -28.13
C VAL A 109 -14.64 -26.50 -28.91
N PRO A 110 -14.34 -25.32 -28.33
CA PRO A 110 -14.27 -24.10 -29.13
C PRO A 110 -13.08 -24.20 -30.08
N ILE A 111 -13.33 -24.17 -31.39
CA ILE A 111 -12.27 -24.27 -32.41
C ILE A 111 -11.86 -22.86 -32.86
N ILE A 112 -12.85 -22.03 -33.20
CA ILE A 112 -12.65 -20.63 -33.61
C ILE A 112 -13.64 -19.75 -32.85
N ASP A 113 -13.14 -18.96 -31.91
CA ASP A 113 -13.85 -17.85 -31.29
C ASP A 113 -12.90 -16.66 -31.08
N LEU A 114 -12.83 -15.81 -32.11
CA LEU A 114 -11.94 -14.64 -32.11
C LEU A 114 -12.36 -13.59 -31.09
N ALA A 115 -13.66 -13.47 -30.78
CA ALA A 115 -14.16 -12.52 -29.81
C ALA A 115 -13.72 -12.92 -28.40
N SER A 116 -13.90 -14.18 -28.02
CA SER A 116 -13.46 -14.69 -26.71
C SER A 116 -11.94 -14.66 -26.57
N TYR A 117 -11.17 -14.87 -27.66
CA TYR A 117 -9.72 -14.72 -27.63
C TYR A 117 -9.27 -13.31 -27.23
N HIS A 118 -9.89 -12.29 -27.83
CA HIS A 118 -9.60 -10.90 -27.47
C HIS A 118 -10.14 -10.54 -26.08
N ARG A 119 -11.27 -11.11 -25.62
CA ARG A 119 -11.74 -10.94 -24.23
C ARG A 119 -10.77 -11.52 -23.21
N TYR A 120 -10.14 -12.67 -23.51
CA TYR A 120 -9.07 -13.22 -22.68
C TYR A 120 -7.87 -12.26 -22.63
N LYS A 121 -7.40 -11.74 -23.77
CA LYS A 121 -6.32 -10.74 -23.81
C LYS A 121 -6.69 -9.47 -23.03
N ALA A 122 -7.92 -9.01 -23.12
CA ALA A 122 -8.41 -7.87 -22.35
C ALA A 122 -8.35 -8.13 -20.84
N SER A 123 -8.76 -9.32 -20.41
CA SER A 123 -8.73 -9.74 -19.00
C SER A 123 -7.30 -9.87 -18.48
N ARG A 124 -6.37 -10.39 -19.30
CA ARG A 124 -4.94 -10.44 -18.97
C ARG A 124 -4.33 -9.05 -18.83
N ALA A 125 -4.60 -8.13 -19.77
CA ALA A 125 -4.13 -6.75 -19.68
C ALA A 125 -4.69 -6.03 -18.43
N LEU A 126 -5.93 -6.34 -18.04
CA LEU A 126 -6.53 -5.83 -16.79
C LEU A 126 -5.82 -6.38 -15.53
N ALA A 127 -5.41 -7.65 -15.55
CA ALA A 127 -4.62 -8.24 -14.48
C ALA A 127 -3.22 -7.61 -14.38
N GLU A 128 -2.57 -7.38 -15.52
CA GLU A 128 -1.28 -6.66 -15.60
C GLU A 128 -1.41 -5.21 -15.11
N SER A 129 -2.53 -4.53 -15.42
CA SER A 129 -2.85 -3.21 -14.86
C SER A 129 -2.95 -3.25 -13.35
N SER A 130 -3.63 -4.26 -12.79
CA SER A 130 -3.78 -4.41 -11.34
C SER A 130 -2.45 -4.68 -10.65
N SER A 131 -1.51 -5.38 -11.31
CA SER A 131 -0.15 -5.55 -10.81
C SER A 131 0.59 -4.21 -10.75
N ALA A 132 0.52 -3.40 -11.80
CA ALA A 132 1.13 -2.06 -11.80
C ALA A 132 0.44 -1.11 -10.80
N GLN A 133 -0.86 -1.27 -10.58
CA GLN A 133 -1.60 -0.53 -9.55
C GLN A 133 -1.15 -0.91 -8.14
N LYS A 134 -0.86 -2.20 -7.88
CA LYS A 134 -0.26 -2.64 -6.61
C LYS A 134 1.11 -1.98 -6.38
N ASP A 135 1.95 -1.89 -7.42
CA ASP A 135 3.24 -1.20 -7.33
C ASP A 135 3.02 0.29 -6.97
N ALA A 136 2.04 0.96 -7.58
CA ALA A 136 1.69 2.34 -7.26
C ALA A 136 1.20 2.50 -5.82
N THR A 137 0.29 1.64 -5.37
CA THR A 137 -0.19 1.59 -3.98
C THR A 137 0.95 1.37 -2.99
N THR A 138 1.96 0.56 -3.35
CA THR A 138 3.13 0.33 -2.50
C THR A 138 3.96 1.61 -2.34
N ILE A 139 4.08 2.43 -3.39
CA ILE A 139 4.74 3.75 -3.30
C ILE A 139 3.93 4.71 -2.43
N ASP A 140 2.60 4.71 -2.55
CA ASP A 140 1.73 5.57 -1.74
C ASP A 140 1.78 5.20 -0.25
N VAL A 141 1.74 3.90 0.08
CA VAL A 141 1.96 3.39 1.44
C VAL A 141 3.34 3.81 1.94
N SER A 142 4.38 3.66 1.11
CA SER A 142 5.75 4.07 1.47
C SER A 142 5.82 5.58 1.80
N ARG A 143 5.09 6.42 1.06
CA ARG A 143 5.00 7.86 1.32
C ARG A 143 4.29 8.15 2.64
N SER A 144 3.20 7.45 2.94
CA SER A 144 2.47 7.58 4.21
C SER A 144 3.30 7.14 5.40
N VAL A 145 4.05 6.03 5.28
CA VAL A 145 4.98 5.54 6.31
C VAL A 145 6.12 6.53 6.52
N ALA A 146 6.74 7.06 5.46
CA ALA A 146 7.78 8.07 5.57
C ALA A 146 7.28 9.33 6.29
N ARG A 147 6.06 9.79 5.98
CA ARG A 147 5.44 10.92 6.69
C ARG A 147 5.27 10.62 8.18
N ALA A 148 4.66 9.49 8.51
CA ALA A 148 4.42 9.10 9.89
C ALA A 148 5.73 8.93 10.68
N TYR A 149 6.78 8.41 10.04
CA TYR A 149 8.11 8.27 10.63
C TYR A 149 8.72 9.63 11.00
N TYR A 150 8.76 10.58 10.07
CA TYR A 150 9.33 11.91 10.38
C TYR A 150 8.45 12.72 11.34
N GLN A 151 7.14 12.51 11.33
CA GLN A 151 6.23 13.08 12.34
C GLN A 151 6.52 12.50 13.73
N PHE A 152 6.77 11.19 13.85
CA PHE A 152 7.14 10.55 15.10
C PHE A 152 8.49 11.08 15.63
N LEU A 153 9.51 11.17 14.77
CA LEU A 153 10.81 11.74 15.16
C LEU A 153 10.69 13.21 15.59
N GLY A 154 9.89 14.01 14.87
CA GLY A 154 9.62 15.40 15.24
C GLY A 154 8.91 15.51 16.58
N ALA A 155 7.84 14.73 16.79
CA ALA A 155 7.08 14.74 18.04
C ALA A 155 7.94 14.28 19.24
N ALA A 156 8.79 13.27 19.07
CA ALA A 156 9.72 12.86 20.12
C ALA A 156 10.76 13.94 20.44
N SER A 157 11.31 14.61 19.42
CA SER A 157 12.23 15.74 19.63
C SER A 157 11.54 16.93 20.33
N LEU A 158 10.24 17.12 20.11
CA LEU A 158 9.43 18.13 20.79
C LEU A 158 9.24 17.80 22.28
N VAL A 159 9.05 16.51 22.63
CA VAL A 159 9.02 16.06 24.03
C VAL A 159 10.33 16.42 24.74
N ASP A 160 11.47 16.16 24.11
CA ASP A 160 12.78 16.52 24.68
C ASP A 160 12.91 18.05 24.85
N SER A 161 12.48 18.84 23.86
CA SER A 161 12.48 20.30 23.96
C SER A 161 11.53 20.82 25.05
N ALA A 162 10.39 20.18 25.27
CA ALA A 162 9.43 20.54 26.33
C ALA A 162 9.98 20.22 27.72
N ARG A 163 10.67 19.07 27.87
CA ARG A 163 11.38 18.71 29.11
C ARG A 163 12.47 19.72 29.47
N GLU A 164 13.25 20.18 28.50
CA GLU A 164 14.22 21.26 28.73
C GLU A 164 13.53 22.58 29.10
N SER A 165 12.37 22.87 28.52
CA SER A 165 11.58 24.06 28.88
C SER A 165 11.04 23.99 30.32
N ILE A 166 10.62 22.82 30.80
CA ILE A 166 10.23 22.63 32.21
C ILE A 166 11.42 22.88 33.12
N LYS A 167 12.58 22.27 32.86
CA LYS A 167 13.80 22.48 33.67
C LYS A 167 14.17 23.96 33.75
N ALA A 168 14.07 24.69 32.65
CA ALA A 168 14.32 26.12 32.61
C ALA A 168 13.28 26.93 33.41
N ALA A 169 12.00 26.53 33.38
CA ALA A 169 10.94 27.16 34.14
C ALA A 169 11.06 26.88 35.66
N GLU A 170 11.42 25.66 36.05
CA GLU A 170 11.70 25.27 37.44
C GLU A 170 12.89 26.07 38.01
N ALA A 171 13.99 26.15 37.25
CA ALA A 171 15.16 26.93 37.64
C ALA A 171 14.84 28.42 37.80
N ASN A 172 13.99 28.96 36.92
CA ASN A 172 13.52 30.34 36.99
C ASN A 172 12.63 30.58 38.22
N LEU A 173 11.64 29.71 38.48
CA LEU A 173 10.80 29.79 39.68
C LEU A 173 11.63 29.76 40.96
N LYS A 174 12.59 28.82 41.05
CA LYS A 174 13.52 28.75 42.18
C LYS A 174 14.32 30.05 42.33
N ASN A 175 14.81 30.64 41.24
CA ASN A 175 15.53 31.91 41.29
C ASN A 175 14.66 33.05 41.82
N VAL A 176 13.40 33.12 41.39
CA VAL A 176 12.44 34.12 41.86
C VAL A 176 12.13 33.93 43.34
N ASP A 177 11.95 32.69 43.80
CA ASP A 177 11.75 32.37 45.22
C ASP A 177 12.91 32.82 46.10
N ASP A 178 14.14 32.47 45.70
CA ASP A 178 15.36 32.85 46.43
C ASP A 178 15.47 34.38 46.53
N ARG A 179 15.13 35.11 45.46
CA ARG A 179 15.15 36.58 45.42
C ARG A 179 14.02 37.21 46.22
N ARG A 180 12.82 36.62 46.20
CA ARG A 180 11.67 37.07 46.98
C ARG A 180 11.97 36.94 48.48
N ALA A 181 12.57 35.84 48.90
CA ALA A 181 13.03 35.64 50.27
C ALA A 181 14.08 36.68 50.70
N ALA A 182 14.90 37.15 49.76
CA ALA A 182 15.87 38.24 49.96
C ALA A 182 15.27 39.66 49.81
N GLY A 183 13.96 39.80 49.53
CA GLY A 183 13.29 41.07 49.31
C GLY A 183 13.61 41.75 47.96
N ALA A 184 14.21 41.02 47.02
CA ALA A 184 14.68 41.50 45.72
C ALA A 184 13.79 41.09 44.52
N ALA A 185 12.65 40.45 44.79
CA ALA A 185 11.61 40.12 43.80
C ALA A 185 10.21 40.28 44.43
N THR A 186 9.18 40.45 43.59
CA THR A 186 7.81 40.68 44.03
C THR A 186 6.96 39.41 44.01
N ASP A 187 5.83 39.42 44.73
CA ASP A 187 4.81 38.35 44.63
C ASP A 187 4.31 38.17 43.19
N LEU A 188 4.22 39.26 42.41
CA LEU A 188 3.86 39.21 40.99
C LEU A 188 4.89 38.43 40.16
N ASP A 189 6.18 38.56 40.47
CA ASP A 189 7.23 37.81 39.77
C ASP A 189 7.10 36.32 40.07
N HIS A 190 6.79 35.96 41.32
CA HIS A 190 6.53 34.58 41.74
C HIS A 190 5.36 33.98 40.97
N GLU A 191 4.20 34.64 40.97
CA GLU A 191 3.01 34.14 40.27
C GLU A 191 3.24 34.00 38.76
N ARG A 192 4.04 34.88 38.15
CA ARG A 192 4.43 34.77 36.74
C ARG A 192 5.33 33.57 36.47
N ALA A 193 6.30 33.31 37.34
CA ALA A 193 7.19 32.16 37.22
C ALA A 193 6.42 30.84 37.41
N ALA A 194 5.53 30.79 38.42
CA ALA A 194 4.65 29.65 38.66
C ALA A 194 3.73 29.38 37.47
N ALA A 195 3.08 30.42 36.93
CA ALA A 195 2.24 30.30 35.72
C ALA A 195 3.04 29.86 34.47
N SER A 196 4.33 30.22 34.39
CA SER A 196 5.20 29.76 33.31
C SER A 196 5.55 28.28 33.43
N LEU A 197 5.83 27.80 34.65
CA LEU A 197 6.04 26.38 34.91
C LEU A 197 4.79 25.56 34.56
N SER A 198 3.61 25.99 35.02
CA SER A 198 2.35 25.32 34.68
C SER A 198 2.07 25.27 33.17
N ARG A 199 2.52 26.28 32.41
CA ARG A 199 2.43 26.26 30.95
C ARG A 199 3.40 25.25 30.33
N ALA A 200 4.65 25.21 30.80
CA ALA A 200 5.64 24.25 30.31
C ALA A 200 5.21 22.80 30.60
N GLU A 201 4.53 22.55 31.72
CA GLU A 201 3.91 21.26 32.03
C GLU A 201 2.78 20.89 31.04
N GLN A 202 1.94 21.86 30.65
CA GLN A 202 0.93 21.66 29.61
C GLN A 202 1.57 21.36 28.25
N ASP A 203 2.60 22.13 27.87
CA ASP A 203 3.34 21.94 26.61
C ASP A 203 4.00 20.54 26.55
N LEU A 204 4.51 20.03 27.68
CA LEU A 204 5.04 18.66 27.76
C LEU A 204 3.93 17.62 27.57
N ALA A 205 2.80 17.77 28.26
CA ALA A 205 1.68 16.83 28.13
C ALA A 205 1.16 16.76 26.68
N ASP A 206 1.06 17.91 26.00
CA ASP A 206 0.67 17.98 24.59
C ASP A 206 1.72 17.33 23.67
N ALA A 207 3.01 17.55 23.94
CA ALA A 207 4.10 16.91 23.19
C ALA A 207 4.10 15.38 23.36
N GLU A 208 3.88 14.89 24.58
CA GLU A 208 3.81 13.45 24.87
C GLU A 208 2.60 12.78 24.20
N LEU A 209 1.44 13.45 24.20
CA LEU A 209 0.26 13.01 23.46
C LEU A 209 0.56 12.94 21.95
N SER A 210 1.16 13.99 21.39
CA SER A 210 1.53 14.04 19.96
C SER A 210 2.48 12.91 19.58
N ALA A 211 3.50 12.64 20.42
CA ALA A 211 4.44 11.54 20.21
C ALA A 211 3.75 10.17 20.26
N ALA A 212 2.85 9.95 21.23
CA ALA A 212 2.09 8.70 21.34
C ALA A 212 1.17 8.47 20.12
N LEU A 213 0.48 9.51 19.64
CA LEU A 213 -0.37 9.43 18.45
C LEU A 213 0.45 9.18 17.18
N ALA A 214 1.59 9.86 17.02
CA ALA A 214 2.48 9.66 15.89
C ALA A 214 3.08 8.24 15.87
N ALA A 215 3.49 7.73 17.02
CA ALA A 215 3.97 6.36 17.20
C ALA A 215 2.90 5.34 16.80
N ARG A 216 1.66 5.52 17.28
CA ARG A 216 0.54 4.62 16.96
C ARG A 216 0.16 4.66 15.48
N SER A 217 0.21 5.83 14.86
CA SER A 217 -0.03 6.00 13.42
C SER A 217 1.03 5.24 12.60
N LEU A 218 2.31 5.40 12.94
CA LEU A 218 3.41 4.69 12.30
C LEU A 218 3.29 3.17 12.47
N GLU A 219 2.95 2.70 13.67
CA GLU A 219 2.70 1.28 13.94
C GLU A 219 1.55 0.74 13.07
N THR A 220 0.45 1.48 12.95
CA THR A 220 -0.71 1.07 12.15
C THR A 220 -0.37 0.95 10.67
N LEU A 221 0.42 1.88 10.12
CA LEU A 221 0.79 1.88 8.71
C LEU A 221 1.88 0.85 8.37
N SER A 222 2.84 0.64 9.27
CA SER A 222 3.99 -0.23 9.03
C SER A 222 3.79 -1.66 9.54
N GLY A 223 2.95 -1.86 10.56
CA GLY A 223 2.86 -3.11 11.31
C GLY A 223 4.09 -3.40 12.18
N LEU A 224 4.84 -2.36 12.57
CA LEU A 224 5.98 -2.42 13.49
C LEU A 224 5.82 -1.34 14.56
N SER A 225 5.87 -1.73 15.84
CA SER A 225 5.85 -0.75 16.94
C SER A 225 7.18 0.01 16.97
N PRO A 226 7.18 1.35 16.91
CA PRO A 226 8.41 2.12 17.03
C PRO A 226 8.99 2.02 18.44
N GLU A 227 10.31 1.87 18.51
CA GLU A 227 11.07 1.99 19.75
C GLU A 227 11.30 3.47 20.12
N ALA A 228 11.97 3.73 21.25
CA ALA A 228 12.31 5.10 21.66
C ALA A 228 13.06 5.83 20.53
N ALA A 229 12.54 7.00 20.14
CA ALA A 229 13.13 7.79 19.07
C ALA A 229 14.51 8.28 19.49
N GLN A 230 15.47 8.18 18.57
CA GLN A 230 16.76 8.87 18.66
C GLN A 230 16.61 10.31 18.12
N PRO A 231 17.57 11.19 18.41
CA PRO A 231 17.56 12.57 17.93
C PRO A 231 17.35 12.67 16.43
N PHE A 232 16.62 13.69 16.02
CA PHE A 232 16.35 13.97 14.61
C PHE A 232 17.68 14.11 13.83
N PRO A 233 17.91 13.35 12.74
CA PRO A 233 19.15 13.45 11.99
C PRO A 233 19.30 14.83 11.34
N GLU A 234 20.46 15.46 11.50
CA GLU A 234 20.71 16.77 10.89
C GLU A 234 20.75 16.67 9.36
N ASP A 235 19.92 17.49 8.70
CA ASP A 235 20.00 17.74 7.26
C ASP A 235 21.07 18.81 6.98
N ASP A 236 21.88 18.58 5.94
CA ASP A 236 22.95 19.48 5.47
C ASP A 236 22.42 20.69 4.65
N LEU A 237 21.11 20.76 4.41
CA LEU A 237 20.41 21.84 3.71
C LEU A 237 20.89 22.05 2.26
N HIS A 238 21.47 21.02 1.64
CA HIS A 238 21.89 21.11 0.24
C HIS A 238 20.67 21.20 -0.70
N PRO A 239 20.74 22.03 -1.75
CA PRO A 239 19.75 21.98 -2.83
C PRO A 239 19.78 20.61 -3.53
N GLU A 240 18.62 20.11 -3.93
CA GLU A 240 18.54 18.92 -4.79
C GLU A 240 18.95 19.27 -6.25
N GLY A 241 19.21 18.25 -7.07
CA GLY A 241 19.52 18.39 -8.49
C GLY A 241 18.51 19.15 -9.32
N SER A 242 18.85 19.45 -10.58
CA SER A 242 17.96 20.23 -11.46
C SER A 242 16.56 19.63 -11.61
N LEU A 243 15.54 20.49 -11.68
CA LEU A 243 14.14 20.10 -11.90
C LEU A 243 13.97 19.20 -13.14
N ASN A 244 14.66 19.50 -14.24
CA ASN A 244 14.61 18.69 -15.46
C ASN A 244 15.09 17.26 -15.23
N GLY A 245 16.09 17.06 -14.36
CA GLY A 245 16.54 15.74 -13.94
C GLY A 245 15.43 14.96 -13.25
N TRP A 246 14.74 15.58 -12.30
CA TRP A 246 13.62 14.95 -11.57
C TRP A 246 12.41 14.67 -12.46
N LEU A 247 12.04 15.59 -13.35
CA LEU A 247 10.94 15.39 -14.30
C LEU A 247 11.21 14.24 -15.27
N SER A 248 12.47 14.05 -15.69
CA SER A 248 12.83 12.94 -16.58
C SER A 248 12.63 11.55 -15.93
N LEU A 249 12.82 11.46 -14.61
CA LEU A 249 12.61 10.24 -13.84
C LEU A 249 11.13 9.91 -13.64
N ALA A 250 10.27 10.93 -13.60
CA ALA A 250 8.82 10.79 -13.46
C ALA A 250 8.11 10.24 -14.72
N GLY A 251 8.81 10.06 -15.84
CA GLY A 251 8.21 9.65 -17.13
C GLY A 251 7.77 8.18 -17.24
N SER A 252 8.01 7.35 -16.21
CA SER A 252 7.70 5.91 -16.23
C SER A 252 7.20 5.36 -14.89
N THR A 253 6.25 6.05 -14.24
CA THR A 253 5.71 5.62 -12.95
C THR A 253 4.85 4.34 -13.05
N PRO A 254 4.73 3.55 -11.96
CA PRO A 254 3.81 2.41 -11.95
C PRO A 254 2.34 2.80 -12.20
N ALA A 255 1.90 3.98 -11.74
CA ALA A 255 0.57 4.50 -12.01
C ALA A 255 0.32 4.70 -13.52
N GLN A 256 1.30 5.24 -14.24
CA GLN A 256 1.24 5.39 -15.69
C GLN A 256 1.21 4.02 -16.39
N ARG A 257 2.03 3.05 -15.95
CA ARG A 257 1.98 1.66 -16.46
C ARG A 257 0.60 1.04 -16.26
N ALA A 258 -0.03 1.26 -15.10
CA ALA A 258 -1.37 0.76 -14.81
C ALA A 258 -2.41 1.32 -15.79
N GLN A 259 -2.37 2.62 -16.08
CA GLN A 259 -3.27 3.24 -17.06
C GLN A 259 -3.00 2.77 -18.50
N GLN A 260 -1.73 2.59 -18.88
CA GLN A 260 -1.38 2.02 -20.19
C GLN A 260 -1.96 0.62 -20.37
N LYS A 261 -1.92 -0.22 -19.33
CA LYS A 261 -2.52 -1.55 -19.35
C LYS A 261 -4.05 -1.54 -19.35
N LEU A 262 -4.69 -0.54 -18.76
CA LEU A 262 -6.14 -0.32 -18.93
C LEU A 262 -6.49 0.07 -20.36
N ALA A 263 -5.69 0.92 -21.00
CA ALA A 263 -5.88 1.26 -22.41
C ALA A 263 -5.68 0.04 -23.33
N GLU A 264 -4.67 -0.80 -23.06
CA GLU A 264 -4.48 -2.08 -23.75
C GLU A 264 -5.69 -3.00 -23.57
N SER A 265 -6.23 -3.12 -22.35
CA SER A 265 -7.46 -3.89 -22.08
C SER A 265 -8.65 -3.36 -22.88
N ALA A 266 -8.86 -2.05 -22.91
CA ALA A 266 -9.91 -1.42 -23.71
C ALA A 266 -9.72 -1.65 -25.21
N GLU A 267 -8.48 -1.62 -25.71
CA GLU A 267 -8.19 -1.92 -27.11
C GLU A 267 -8.54 -3.37 -27.47
N GLN A 268 -8.23 -4.32 -26.59
CA GLN A 268 -8.61 -5.71 -26.77
C GLN A 268 -10.13 -5.90 -26.70
N ASN A 269 -10.84 -5.17 -25.83
CA ASN A 269 -12.31 -5.18 -25.80
C ASN A 269 -12.92 -4.62 -27.09
N ARG A 270 -12.35 -3.55 -27.66
CA ARG A 270 -12.76 -3.04 -28.98
C ARG A 270 -12.54 -4.07 -30.08
N LYS A 271 -11.37 -4.75 -30.09
CA LYS A 271 -11.09 -5.86 -31.01
C LYS A 271 -12.09 -6.99 -30.81
N ALA A 272 -12.41 -7.37 -29.58
CA ALA A 272 -13.40 -8.39 -29.27
C ALA A 272 -14.80 -8.04 -29.79
N ALA A 273 -15.25 -6.80 -29.62
CA ALA A 273 -16.53 -6.33 -30.15
C ALA A 273 -16.58 -6.41 -31.68
N ASN A 274 -15.51 -6.00 -32.36
CA ASN A 274 -15.41 -6.13 -33.81
C ASN A 274 -15.44 -7.61 -34.25
N ARG A 275 -14.67 -8.48 -33.57
CA ARG A 275 -14.62 -9.93 -33.86
C ARG A 275 -15.89 -10.68 -33.47
N ALA A 276 -16.78 -10.10 -32.67
CA ALA A 276 -18.07 -10.71 -32.34
C ALA A 276 -19.01 -10.80 -33.55
N LEU A 277 -18.76 -10.03 -34.62
CA LEU A 277 -19.48 -10.11 -35.89
C LEU A 277 -18.97 -11.24 -36.81
N TRP A 278 -17.89 -11.94 -36.43
CA TRP A 278 -17.31 -13.03 -37.21
C TRP A 278 -17.96 -14.36 -36.82
N PRO A 279 -18.03 -15.35 -37.73
CA PRO A 279 -18.55 -16.66 -37.40
C PRO A 279 -17.68 -17.36 -36.36
N THR A 280 -18.32 -18.15 -35.51
CA THR A 280 -17.67 -19.04 -34.54
C THR A 280 -17.78 -20.48 -35.02
N LEU A 281 -16.74 -21.28 -34.76
CA LEU A 281 -16.72 -22.70 -35.07
C LEU A 281 -16.48 -23.47 -33.78
N SER A 282 -17.35 -24.44 -33.49
CA SER A 282 -17.20 -25.33 -32.34
C SER A 282 -17.42 -26.78 -32.76
N GLY A 283 -16.70 -27.69 -32.09
CA GLY A 283 -16.93 -29.12 -32.16
C GLY A 283 -17.68 -29.57 -30.92
N ASN A 284 -18.64 -30.48 -31.10
CA ASN A 284 -19.34 -31.14 -30.01
C ASN A 284 -19.21 -32.66 -30.22
N ALA A 285 -18.81 -33.35 -29.17
CA ALA A 285 -18.84 -34.80 -29.10
C ALA A 285 -19.68 -35.20 -27.89
N GLN A 286 -20.67 -36.05 -28.10
CA GLN A 286 -21.57 -36.50 -27.05
C GLN A 286 -21.75 -38.01 -27.14
N GLU A 287 -21.62 -38.69 -26.02
CA GLU A 287 -22.00 -40.09 -25.86
C GLU A 287 -23.16 -40.19 -24.87
N ARG A 288 -24.24 -40.85 -25.28
CA ARG A 288 -25.42 -41.11 -24.47
C ARG A 288 -25.51 -42.60 -24.18
N PHE A 289 -25.52 -42.95 -22.91
CA PHE A 289 -25.91 -44.26 -22.43
C PHE A 289 -27.36 -44.22 -21.97
N THR A 290 -28.16 -45.22 -22.33
CA THR A 290 -29.57 -45.28 -21.96
C THR A 290 -30.07 -46.71 -21.84
N ASN A 291 -30.98 -46.96 -20.90
CA ASN A 291 -31.76 -48.19 -20.85
C ASN A 291 -33.08 -48.11 -21.65
N ALA A 292 -33.41 -46.94 -22.17
CA ALA A 292 -34.54 -46.72 -23.08
C ALA A 292 -34.05 -46.79 -24.53
N THR A 293 -33.68 -47.98 -24.99
CA THR A 293 -32.99 -48.19 -26.29
C THR A 293 -33.86 -47.92 -27.52
N GLY A 294 -35.18 -47.80 -27.33
CA GLY A 294 -36.15 -47.68 -28.41
C GLY A 294 -36.01 -48.82 -29.44
N PHE A 295 -36.32 -48.51 -30.69
CA PHE A 295 -36.19 -49.46 -31.81
C PHE A 295 -34.75 -49.77 -32.23
N THR A 296 -33.77 -48.97 -31.78
CA THR A 296 -32.36 -49.17 -32.15
C THR A 296 -31.71 -50.32 -31.40
N GLY A 297 -32.26 -50.72 -30.25
CA GLY A 297 -31.71 -51.76 -29.38
C GLY A 297 -30.31 -51.46 -28.82
N ARG A 298 -29.80 -50.22 -28.99
CA ARG A 298 -28.47 -49.81 -28.52
C ARG A 298 -28.58 -49.07 -27.21
N ASN A 299 -27.78 -49.50 -26.23
CA ASN A 299 -27.68 -48.87 -24.92
C ASN A 299 -26.62 -47.75 -24.85
N SER A 300 -25.83 -47.56 -25.92
CA SER A 300 -24.96 -46.41 -26.13
C SER A 300 -25.07 -45.90 -27.57
N ALA A 301 -25.06 -44.58 -27.73
CA ALA A 301 -24.92 -43.91 -29.01
C ALA A 301 -24.04 -42.67 -28.86
N TYR A 302 -23.15 -42.44 -29.83
CA TYR A 302 -22.35 -41.22 -29.89
C TYR A 302 -22.75 -40.34 -31.07
N THR A 303 -22.57 -39.03 -30.92
CA THR A 303 -22.71 -38.03 -31.99
C THR A 303 -21.51 -37.12 -32.01
N LEU A 304 -21.02 -36.81 -33.21
CA LEU A 304 -19.97 -35.82 -33.45
C LEU A 304 -20.55 -34.73 -34.35
N GLN A 305 -20.42 -33.47 -33.94
CA GLN A 305 -20.99 -32.33 -34.64
C GLN A 305 -19.95 -31.22 -34.79
N LEU A 306 -19.96 -30.56 -35.93
CA LEU A 306 -19.28 -29.29 -36.14
C LEU A 306 -20.34 -28.22 -36.35
N ILE A 307 -20.29 -27.18 -35.53
CA ILE A 307 -21.29 -26.12 -35.49
C ILE A 307 -20.61 -24.81 -35.89
N LEU A 308 -20.97 -24.31 -37.07
CA LEU A 308 -20.63 -22.97 -37.53
C LEU A 308 -21.80 -22.04 -37.18
N ALA A 309 -21.60 -21.09 -36.27
CA ALA A 309 -22.61 -20.13 -35.87
C ALA A 309 -22.17 -18.71 -36.25
N TRP A 310 -23.01 -18.02 -37.04
CA TRP A 310 -22.78 -16.63 -37.43
C TRP A 310 -23.94 -15.76 -36.97
N ARG A 311 -23.66 -14.83 -36.06
CA ARG A 311 -24.64 -13.90 -35.52
C ARG A 311 -24.39 -12.50 -36.07
N LEU A 312 -25.36 -11.99 -36.81
CA LEU A 312 -25.37 -10.63 -37.35
C LEU A 312 -26.53 -9.88 -36.71
N ASP A 313 -26.24 -9.00 -35.76
CA ASP A 313 -27.24 -8.15 -35.13
C ASP A 313 -26.73 -6.72 -34.94
N TYR A 314 -27.64 -5.76 -35.04
CA TYR A 314 -27.32 -4.34 -34.92
C TYR A 314 -26.75 -3.97 -33.54
N GLY A 315 -27.16 -4.67 -32.48
CA GLY A 315 -26.63 -4.43 -31.13
C GLY A 315 -25.14 -4.73 -31.03
N THR A 316 -24.70 -5.85 -31.59
CA THR A 316 -23.27 -6.22 -31.67
C THR A 316 -22.48 -5.21 -32.52
N TYR A 317 -23.06 -4.73 -33.63
CA TYR A 317 -22.43 -3.69 -34.47
C TYR A 317 -22.29 -2.36 -33.71
N ALA A 318 -23.39 -1.83 -33.17
CA ALA A 318 -23.41 -0.58 -32.42
C ALA A 318 -22.51 -0.64 -31.17
N GLY A 319 -22.40 -1.81 -30.54
CA GLY A 319 -21.49 -2.06 -29.42
C GLY A 319 -20.01 -1.83 -29.75
N THR A 320 -19.60 -1.95 -31.02
CA THR A 320 -18.22 -1.65 -31.43
C THR A 320 -17.90 -0.15 -31.30
N GLY A 321 -18.84 0.72 -31.69
CA GLY A 321 -18.69 2.17 -31.51
C GLY A 321 -18.59 2.58 -30.04
N ALA A 322 -19.35 1.91 -29.16
CA ALA A 322 -19.24 2.12 -27.73
C ALA A 322 -17.86 1.71 -27.18
N GLN A 323 -17.29 0.59 -27.64
CA GLN A 323 -15.94 0.18 -27.23
C GLN A 323 -14.83 1.07 -27.80
N GLU A 324 -15.05 1.67 -28.97
CA GLU A 324 -14.12 2.65 -29.54
C GLU A 324 -14.09 3.94 -28.71
N ALA A 325 -15.26 4.47 -28.33
CA ALA A 325 -15.34 5.59 -27.41
C ALA A 325 -14.72 5.27 -26.04
N ALA A 326 -14.92 4.05 -25.52
CA ALA A 326 -14.32 3.61 -24.27
C ALA A 326 -12.78 3.56 -24.33
N LEU A 327 -12.20 3.13 -25.46
CA LEU A 327 -10.74 3.18 -25.68
C LEU A 327 -10.23 4.62 -25.69
N GLU A 328 -10.94 5.53 -26.36
CA GLU A 328 -10.55 6.95 -26.41
C GLU A 328 -10.56 7.58 -25.01
N VAL A 329 -11.56 7.26 -24.18
CA VAL A 329 -11.59 7.65 -22.77
C VAL A 329 -10.37 7.13 -22.01
N GLN A 330 -9.93 5.89 -22.26
CA GLN A 330 -8.72 5.36 -21.60
C GLN A 330 -7.44 6.05 -22.09
N ARG A 331 -7.35 6.43 -23.37
CA ARG A 331 -6.19 7.18 -23.89
C ARG A 331 -6.05 8.54 -23.20
N VAL A 332 -7.16 9.26 -23.03
CA VAL A 332 -7.18 10.52 -22.27
C VAL A 332 -6.76 10.32 -20.81
N ARG A 333 -7.13 9.19 -20.19
CA ARG A 333 -6.69 8.84 -18.82
C ARG A 333 -5.18 8.57 -18.74
N VAL A 334 -4.58 7.96 -19.75
CA VAL A 334 -3.12 7.79 -19.84
C VAL A 334 -2.43 9.15 -19.91
N GLU A 335 -2.90 10.06 -20.77
CA GLU A 335 -2.35 11.42 -20.87
C GLU A 335 -2.49 12.19 -19.56
N ARG A 336 -3.66 12.11 -18.91
CA ARG A 336 -3.89 12.71 -17.59
C ARG A 336 -2.93 12.14 -16.54
N SER A 337 -2.70 10.83 -16.53
CA SER A 337 -1.79 10.19 -15.57
C SER A 337 -0.33 10.60 -15.79
N LYS A 338 0.07 10.83 -17.04
CA LYS A 338 1.40 11.35 -17.36
C LYS A 338 1.57 12.77 -16.79
N ARG A 339 0.64 13.68 -17.10
CA ARG A 339 0.66 15.06 -16.57
C ARG A 339 0.62 15.09 -15.04
N ALA A 340 -0.24 14.27 -14.42
CA ALA A 340 -0.31 14.18 -12.96
C ALA A 340 1.02 13.71 -12.33
N SER A 341 1.78 12.83 -13.00
CA SER A 341 3.10 12.40 -12.53
C SER A 341 4.13 13.52 -12.64
N GLU A 342 4.10 14.29 -13.73
CA GLU A 342 4.96 15.47 -13.94
C GLU A 342 4.64 16.56 -12.90
N ASP A 343 3.37 16.87 -12.69
CA ASP A 343 2.89 17.85 -11.69
C ASP A 343 3.28 17.43 -10.26
N ALA A 344 3.13 16.14 -9.92
CA ALA A 344 3.53 15.62 -8.61
C ALA A 344 5.05 15.72 -8.37
N ALA A 345 5.86 15.45 -9.41
CA ALA A 345 7.32 15.62 -9.33
C ALA A 345 7.72 17.10 -9.20
N PHE A 346 7.07 17.98 -9.95
CA PHE A 346 7.27 19.43 -9.85
C PHE A 346 6.93 19.93 -8.44
N GLU A 347 5.76 19.54 -7.91
CA GLU A 347 5.33 19.93 -6.57
C GLU A 347 6.27 19.40 -5.49
N ALA A 348 6.69 18.13 -5.56
CA ALA A 348 7.64 17.56 -4.63
C ALA A 348 8.99 18.28 -4.66
N PHE A 349 9.48 18.65 -5.84
CA PHE A 349 10.72 19.42 -5.99
C PHE A 349 10.61 20.80 -5.34
N ARG A 350 9.53 21.55 -5.63
CA ARG A 350 9.29 22.88 -5.04
C ARG A 350 9.11 22.82 -3.52
N ARG A 351 8.52 21.75 -2.99
CA ARG A 351 8.42 21.52 -1.54
C ARG A 351 9.81 21.37 -0.89
N VAL A 352 10.76 20.69 -1.55
CA VAL A 352 12.13 20.58 -1.02
C VAL A 352 12.83 21.94 -1.04
N GLU A 353 12.76 22.69 -2.14
CA GLU A 353 13.35 24.03 -2.21
C GLU A 353 12.81 24.96 -1.11
N ALA A 354 11.49 25.01 -0.94
CA ALA A 354 10.86 25.77 0.12
C ALA A 354 11.24 25.25 1.52
N GLY A 355 11.31 23.93 1.70
CA GLY A 355 11.70 23.28 2.94
C GLY A 355 13.13 23.61 3.37
N VAL A 356 14.08 23.67 2.44
CA VAL A 356 15.48 24.07 2.70
C VAL A 356 15.52 25.52 3.22
N ALA A 357 14.83 26.44 2.56
CA ALA A 357 14.77 27.83 2.99
C ALA A 357 14.09 27.98 4.37
N LYS A 358 12.98 27.28 4.60
CA LYS A 358 12.23 27.29 5.88
C LYS A 358 13.07 26.72 7.02
N SER A 359 13.70 25.56 6.83
CA SER A 359 14.57 24.94 7.83
C SER A 359 15.77 25.84 8.15
N ARG A 360 16.43 26.43 7.14
CA ARG A 360 17.53 27.38 7.36
C ARG A 360 17.11 28.56 8.24
N ALA A 361 15.97 29.18 7.94
CA ALA A 361 15.43 30.29 8.72
C ALA A 361 15.05 29.87 10.14
N ALA A 362 14.37 28.73 10.29
CA ALA A 362 13.94 28.23 11.59
C ALA A 362 15.12 27.85 12.50
N ARG A 363 16.19 27.26 11.94
CA ARG A 363 17.45 26.99 12.69
C ARG A 363 18.12 28.27 13.18
N ALA A 364 18.20 29.29 12.33
CA ALA A 364 18.75 30.59 12.71
C ALA A 364 17.90 31.27 13.80
N GLN A 365 16.57 31.23 13.67
CA GLN A 365 15.63 31.75 14.67
C GLN A 365 15.76 31.02 16.01
N ALA A 366 15.82 29.68 16.02
CA ALA A 366 16.01 28.89 17.23
C ALA A 366 17.32 29.25 17.92
N THR A 367 18.41 29.37 17.16
CA THR A 367 19.73 29.77 17.71
C THR A 367 19.68 31.16 18.35
N ALA A 368 19.04 32.12 17.68
CA ALA A 368 18.90 33.48 18.20
C ALA A 368 17.99 33.54 19.44
N ALA A 369 16.86 32.83 19.43
CA ALA A 369 15.90 32.79 20.53
C ALA A 369 16.47 32.09 21.77
N THR A 370 17.18 30.97 21.60
CA THR A 370 17.89 30.30 22.70
C THR A 370 18.94 31.21 23.33
N ARG A 371 19.71 31.93 22.50
CA ARG A 371 20.69 32.90 23.00
C ARG A 371 20.03 34.08 23.72
N ALA A 372 18.91 34.58 23.20
CA ALA A 372 18.13 35.63 23.85
C ALA A 372 17.59 35.18 25.22
N SER A 373 17.10 33.95 25.33
CA SER A 373 16.68 33.36 26.60
C SER A 373 17.80 33.32 27.63
N SER A 374 18.98 32.81 27.24
CA SER A 374 20.16 32.78 28.13
C SER A 374 20.59 34.18 28.56
N LEU A 375 20.62 35.16 27.63
CA LEU A 375 20.98 36.54 27.96
C LEU A 375 19.94 37.22 28.87
N SER A 376 18.64 36.96 28.67
CA SER A 376 17.58 37.47 29.54
C SER A 376 17.72 36.91 30.96
N GLU A 377 18.05 35.62 31.09
CA GLU A 377 18.29 34.98 32.38
C GLU A 377 19.51 35.60 33.11
N ASP A 378 20.63 35.78 32.41
CA ASP A 378 21.84 36.40 32.97
C ASP A 378 21.59 37.85 33.41
N ARG A 379 20.89 38.63 32.58
CA ARG A 379 20.50 40.02 32.92
C ARG A 379 19.53 40.08 34.09
N TYR A 380 18.61 39.12 34.19
CA TYR A 380 17.72 39.02 35.33
C TYR A 380 18.49 38.74 36.60
N LYS A 381 19.39 37.74 36.61
CA LYS A 381 20.29 37.43 37.74
C LYS A 381 21.13 38.64 38.17
N ALA A 382 21.57 39.47 37.22
CA ALA A 382 22.30 40.71 37.48
C ALA A 382 21.41 41.90 37.92
N GLY A 383 20.09 41.72 37.98
CA GLY A 383 19.13 42.76 38.40
C GLY A 383 18.81 43.83 37.36
N VAL A 384 19.17 43.61 36.09
CA VAL A 384 19.03 44.58 34.98
C VAL A 384 18.05 44.13 33.89
N ALA A 385 17.23 43.12 34.19
CA ALA A 385 16.06 42.70 33.41
C ALA A 385 14.91 42.34 34.35
N THR A 386 13.70 42.24 33.80
CA THR A 386 12.49 41.90 34.54
C THR A 386 12.14 40.42 34.43
N GLN A 387 11.30 39.92 35.34
CA GLN A 387 10.79 38.54 35.24
C GLN A 387 9.99 38.31 33.96
N LEU A 388 9.33 39.37 33.45
CA LEU A 388 8.62 39.31 32.19
C LEU A 388 9.56 39.03 31.02
N ASP A 389 10.73 39.66 30.99
CA ASP A 389 11.73 39.48 29.93
C ASP A 389 12.24 38.02 29.88
N VAL A 390 12.49 37.41 31.04
CA VAL A 390 12.92 36.00 31.15
C VAL A 390 11.80 35.08 30.67
N THR A 391 10.61 35.25 31.21
CA THR A 391 9.47 34.38 30.89
C THR A 391 9.10 34.48 29.41
N GLN A 392 9.19 35.68 28.82
CA GLN A 392 8.96 35.87 27.39
C GLN A 392 10.05 35.23 26.54
N ALA A 393 11.32 35.46 26.87
CA ALA A 393 12.42 34.88 26.10
C ALA A 393 12.46 33.34 26.17
N GLN A 394 12.10 32.74 27.32
CA GLN A 394 11.95 31.29 27.47
C GLN A 394 10.84 30.74 26.57
N ARG A 395 9.67 31.39 26.54
CA ARG A 395 8.57 31.01 25.63
C ARG A 395 8.98 31.13 24.16
N ASP A 396 9.64 32.22 23.78
CA ASP A 396 10.09 32.45 22.41
C ASP A 396 11.13 31.40 21.98
N ALA A 397 12.03 30.99 22.89
CA ALA A 397 12.99 29.92 22.65
C ALA A 397 12.31 28.55 22.44
N PHE A 398 11.33 28.20 23.27
CA PHE A 398 10.56 26.95 23.10
C PHE A 398 9.79 26.95 21.77
N LEU A 399 9.07 28.02 21.44
CA LEU A 399 8.33 28.14 20.19
C LEU A 399 9.26 28.09 18.96
N ALA A 400 10.43 28.72 19.03
CA ALA A 400 11.42 28.66 17.95
C ALA A 400 12.04 27.25 17.81
N SER A 401 12.26 26.55 18.92
CA SER A 401 12.70 25.14 18.92
C SER A 401 11.67 24.23 18.26
N ALA A 402 10.39 24.35 18.65
CA ALA A 402 9.29 23.61 18.04
C ALA A 402 9.17 23.89 16.53
N ALA A 403 9.28 25.16 16.12
CA ALA A 403 9.26 25.54 14.71
C ALA A 403 10.44 24.97 13.91
N LYS A 404 11.65 24.92 14.51
CA LYS A 404 12.82 24.26 13.93
C LYS A 404 12.58 22.76 13.73
N ILE A 405 12.13 22.07 14.78
CA ILE A 405 11.86 20.63 14.75
C ILE A 405 10.85 20.30 13.64
N GLN A 406 9.76 21.06 13.56
CA GLN A 406 8.76 20.87 12.50
C GLN A 406 9.33 21.14 11.10
N ALA A 407 10.12 22.20 10.92
CA ALA A 407 10.72 22.52 9.63
C ALA A 407 11.73 21.45 9.16
N ASP A 408 12.51 20.88 10.10
CA ASP A 408 13.43 19.79 9.81
C ASP A 408 12.70 18.49 9.46
N ALA A 409 11.62 18.16 10.19
CA ALA A 409 10.73 17.03 9.88
C ALA A 409 10.05 17.17 8.50
N ASP A 410 9.51 18.35 8.20
CA ASP A 410 8.89 18.67 6.91
C ASP A 410 9.89 18.50 5.76
N LEU A 411 11.13 18.99 5.92
CA LEU A 411 12.18 18.89 4.91
C LEU A 411 12.59 17.44 4.66
N ALA A 412 12.84 16.67 5.71
CA ALA A 412 13.21 15.26 5.58
C ALA A 412 12.11 14.45 4.87
N PHE A 413 10.84 14.70 5.22
CA PHE A 413 9.72 14.10 4.50
C PHE A 413 9.63 14.58 3.04
N ALA A 414 9.82 15.87 2.76
CA ALA A 414 9.79 16.40 1.40
C ALA A 414 10.86 15.73 0.52
N ARG A 415 12.07 15.56 1.04
CA ARG A 415 13.17 14.85 0.39
C ARG A 415 12.85 13.39 0.11
N ALA A 416 12.26 12.68 1.08
CA ALA A 416 11.81 11.29 0.88
C ALA A 416 10.68 11.20 -0.16
N SER A 417 9.72 12.13 -0.12
CA SER A 417 8.60 12.19 -1.06
C SER A 417 9.05 12.46 -2.49
N LEU A 418 10.07 13.31 -2.70
CA LEU A 418 10.66 13.56 -4.02
C LEU A 418 11.28 12.29 -4.61
N ARG A 419 12.07 11.55 -3.82
CA ARG A 419 12.67 10.26 -4.22
C ARG A 419 11.60 9.24 -4.59
N LEU A 420 10.55 9.11 -3.76
CA LEU A 420 9.43 8.21 -4.03
C LEU A 420 8.64 8.60 -5.29
N ALA A 421 8.43 9.90 -5.55
CA ALA A 421 7.78 10.38 -6.77
C ALA A 421 8.59 10.04 -8.04
N ALA A 422 9.92 10.03 -7.92
CA ALA A 422 10.84 9.65 -8.98
C ALA A 422 11.08 8.13 -9.10
N GLY A 423 10.44 7.31 -8.24
CA GLY A 423 10.64 5.86 -8.22
C GLY A 423 12.01 5.41 -7.71
N ILE A 424 12.71 6.27 -6.97
CA ILE A 424 14.03 6.00 -6.39
C ILE A 424 13.86 5.54 -4.92
N PRO A 425 14.65 4.56 -4.43
CA PRO A 425 14.66 4.19 -3.03
C PRO A 425 14.94 5.40 -2.11
N VAL A 426 14.22 5.50 -0.98
CA VAL A 426 14.37 6.61 -0.03
C VAL A 426 15.78 6.69 0.56
N SER A 427 16.47 5.56 0.66
CA SER A 427 17.83 5.43 1.16
C SER A 427 18.91 5.98 0.21
N ASP A 428 18.57 6.29 -1.05
CA ASP A 428 19.53 6.79 -2.02
C ASP A 428 19.83 8.28 -1.76
N LYS A 429 20.96 8.53 -1.09
CA LYS A 429 21.48 9.87 -0.78
C LYS A 429 22.28 10.50 -1.92
N ARG A 430 22.30 9.91 -3.12
CA ARG A 430 23.15 10.42 -4.21
C ARG A 430 22.82 11.88 -4.52
N PRO A 431 23.79 12.81 -4.39
CA PRO A 431 23.66 14.12 -4.98
C PRO A 431 23.74 13.90 -6.49
N ARG A 432 22.69 14.30 -7.22
CA ARG A 432 22.73 14.36 -8.67
C ARG A 432 22.49 15.77 -9.12
#